data_AF-A0A382JTV1-F1
#
_entry.id   AF-A0A382JTV1-F1
#
_cell.length_a   1.000
_cell.length_b   1.000
_cell.length_c   1.000
_cell.angle_alpha   90.00
_cell.angle_beta   90.00
_cell.angle_gamma   90.00
#
_symmetry.space_group_name_H-M   'P 1'
#
loop_
_entity.id
_entity.type
_entity.pdbx_description
1 polymer ?
#
loop_
_entity_poly.entity_id
_entity_poly.type
_entity_poly.pdbx_seq_one_letter_code
_entity_poly.pdbx_strand_id
1 'polypeptide(L)' 'MKYSEFPYQRLTVESQKEAMDGWLSRFQGSESAQDQISVIEEVDNAIREYSSYQAIASLNFNRNIHDEDAKAE' A
#
# COMPACT_ATOMS: atom_id res chain seq x y z
N MET A 1 14.50 -14.88 1.44
CA MET A 1 13.11 -14.89 0.95
C MET A 1 13.14 -15.10 -0.55
N LYS A 2 12.35 -16.03 -1.07
CA LYS A 2 12.12 -16.21 -2.51
C LYS A 2 11.03 -15.24 -2.98
N TYR A 3 10.97 -14.98 -4.29
CA TYR A 3 9.94 -14.11 -4.86
C TYR A 3 8.52 -14.59 -4.53
N SER A 4 8.26 -15.89 -4.61
CA SER A 4 6.97 -16.51 -4.30
C SER A 4 6.54 -16.42 -2.83
N GLU A 5 7.44 -15.97 -1.95
CA GLU A 5 7.19 -15.82 -0.51
C GLU A 5 6.88 -14.36 -0.14
N PHE A 6 6.96 -13.42 -1.08
CA PHE A 6 6.56 -12.04 -0.80
C PHE A 6 5.04 -11.95 -0.63
N PRO A 7 4.55 -11.26 0.42
CA PRO A 7 3.14 -11.05 0.60
C PRO A 7 2.59 -10.21 -0.56
N TYR A 8 1.39 -10.55 -1.02
CA TYR A 8 0.62 -9.75 -1.96
C TYR A 8 -0.78 -9.55 -1.42
N GLN A 9 -1.24 -8.30 -1.42
CA GLN A 9 -2.62 -7.96 -1.11
C GLN A 9 -3.11 -6.90 -2.09
N ARG A 10 -4.24 -7.19 -2.73
CA ARG A 10 -4.92 -6.20 -3.57
C ARG A 10 -5.61 -5.17 -2.68
N LEU A 11 -5.20 -3.91 -2.81
CA LEU A 11 -5.84 -2.78 -2.14
C LEU A 11 -6.98 -2.23 -3.01
N THR A 12 -8.06 -1.79 -2.37
CA THR A 12 -9.17 -1.11 -3.06
C THR A 12 -9.01 0.40 -2.92
N VAL A 13 -9.54 1.15 -3.88
CA VAL A 13 -9.52 2.62 -3.80
C VAL A 13 -10.26 3.10 -2.55
N GLU A 14 -11.35 2.42 -2.20
CA GLU A 14 -12.16 2.71 -1.02
C GLU A 14 -11.37 2.52 0.28
N SER A 15 -10.66 1.40 0.45
CA SER A 15 -9.89 1.16 1.67
C SER A 15 -8.73 2.14 1.83
N GLN A 16 -8.11 2.55 0.72
CA GLN A 16 -7.02 3.54 0.75
C GLN A 16 -7.53 4.95 1.04
N LYS A 17 -8.74 5.30 0.57
CA LYS A 17 -9.39 6.57 0.92
C LYS A 17 -9.70 6.62 2.41
N GLU A 18 -10.31 5.57 2.96
CA GLU A 18 -10.63 5.50 4.38
C GLU A 18 -9.37 5.61 5.26
N ALA A 19 -8.29 4.92 4.88
CA ALA A 19 -7.02 5.01 5.58
C ALA A 19 -6.42 6.43 5.52
N MET A 20 -6.44 7.06 4.34
CA MET A 20 -5.94 8.41 4.13
C MET A 20 -6.73 9.46 4.92
N ASP A 21 -8.07 9.36 4.92
CA ASP A 21 -8.92 10.25 5.70
C ASP A 21 -8.65 10.11 7.21
N GLY A 22 -8.40 8.89 7.68
CA GLY A 22 -7.99 8.60 9.05
C GLY A 22 -6.64 9.24 9.42
N TRP A 23 -5.61 9.07 8.57
CA TRP A 23 -4.31 9.69 8.79
C TRP A 23 -4.39 11.21 8.74
N LEU A 24 -5.14 11.79 7.79
CA LEU A 24 -5.32 13.22 7.68
C LEU A 24 -5.98 13.80 8.94
N SER A 25 -7.03 13.15 9.44
CA SER A 25 -7.71 13.56 10.66
C SER A 25 -6.78 13.55 11.87
N ARG A 26 -5.96 12.49 12.00
CA ARG A 26 -4.95 12.38 13.08
C ARG A 26 -3.85 13.43 12.96
N PHE A 27 -3.39 13.70 11.75
CA PHE A 27 -2.38 14.73 11.48
C PHE A 27 -2.88 16.14 11.78
N GLN A 28 -4.15 16.43 11.48
CA GLN A 28 -4.75 17.73 11.78
C GLN A 28 -5.07 17.92 13.27
N GLY A 29 -5.42 16.82 13.97
CA GLY A 29 -5.74 16.81 15.39
C GLY A 29 -4.53 16.63 16.33
N SER A 30 -3.32 16.50 15.79
CA SER A 30 -2.10 16.31 16.57
C SER A 30 -1.76 17.53 17.45
N GLU A 31 -1.36 17.28 18.70
CA GLU A 31 -0.98 18.35 19.64
C GLU A 31 0.51 18.73 19.54
N SER A 32 1.32 17.91 18.88
CA SER A 32 2.75 18.13 18.74
C SER A 32 3.29 17.78 17.34
N ALA A 33 4.44 18.35 17.01
CA ALA A 33 5.19 17.98 15.81
C ALA A 33 5.60 16.50 15.81
N GLN A 34 5.82 15.91 17.00
CA GLN A 34 6.20 14.50 17.10
C GLN A 34 5.04 13.59 16.69
N ASP A 35 3.80 13.92 17.06
CA ASP A 35 2.62 13.16 16.65
C ASP A 35 2.41 13.24 15.13
N GLN A 36 2.65 14.42 14.55
CA GLN A 36 2.63 14.62 13.10
C GLN A 36 3.65 13.75 12.38
N ILE A 37 4.88 13.71 12.89
CA ILE A 37 5.96 12.88 12.34
C ILE A 37 5.57 11.41 12.39
N SER A 38 5.03 10.91 13.51
CA SER A 38 4.60 9.52 13.61
C SER A 38 3.49 9.17 12.61
N VAL A 39 2.53 10.06 12.39
CA VAL A 39 1.50 9.85 11.35
C VAL A 39 2.13 9.82 9.95
N ILE A 40 3.08 10.70 9.66
CA ILE A 40 3.80 10.69 8.36
C ILE A 40 4.58 9.39 8.16
N GLU A 41 5.25 8.89 9.20
CA GLU A 41 5.98 7.61 9.14
C GLU A 41 5.06 6.42 8.88
N GLU A 42 3.86 6.40 9.48
CA GLU A 42 2.83 5.39 9.19
C GLU A 42 2.38 5.45 7.72
N VAL A 43 2.12 6.65 7.19
CA VAL A 43 1.74 6.86 5.80
C VAL A 43 2.85 6.41 4.84
N ASP A 44 4.10 6.78 5.11
CA ASP A 44 5.25 6.38 4.28
C ASP A 44 5.40 4.85 4.23
N ASN A 45 5.24 4.17 5.37
CA ASN A 45 5.28 2.72 5.43
C ASN A 45 4.15 2.08 4.61
N ALA A 46 2.92 2.58 4.73
CA ALA A 46 1.78 2.08 3.95
C ALA A 46 1.99 2.29 2.44
N ILE A 47 2.55 3.43 2.03
CA ILE A 47 2.85 3.71 0.61
C ILE A 47 3.93 2.77 0.08
N ARG A 48 4.97 2.46 0.87
CA ARG A 48 6.01 1.49 0.49
C ARG A 48 5.46 0.08 0.32
N GLU A 49 4.55 -0.32 1.20
CA GLU A 49 3.87 -1.61 1.11
C GLU A 49 3.00 -1.68 -0.15
N TYR A 50 2.17 -0.66 -0.39
CA TYR A 50 1.39 -0.57 -1.63
C TYR A 50 2.25 -0.61 -2.89
N SER A 51 3.37 0.13 -2.91
CA SER A 51 4.31 0.11 -4.03
C SER A 51 4.90 -1.28 -4.27
N SER A 52 5.12 -2.05 -3.19
CA SER A 52 5.58 -3.44 -3.29
C SER A 52 4.51 -4.34 -3.92
N TYR A 53 3.24 -4.18 -3.53
CA TYR A 53 2.13 -4.91 -4.14
C TYR A 53 1.97 -4.57 -5.63
N GLN A 54 2.06 -3.29 -5.98
CA GLN A 54 2.00 -2.83 -7.37
C GLN A 54 3.15 -3.41 -8.22
N ALA A 55 4.36 -3.48 -7.66
CA ALA A 55 5.50 -4.10 -8.33
C ALA A 55 5.29 -5.62 -8.52
N ILE A 56 4.75 -6.32 -7.52
CA ILE A 56 4.45 -7.76 -7.61
C ILE A 56 3.41 -8.03 -8.70
N ALA A 57 2.28 -7.33 -8.70
CA ALA A 57 1.23 -7.49 -9.71
C ALA A 57 1.78 -7.25 -11.13
N SER A 58 2.56 -6.17 -11.30
CA SER A 58 3.22 -5.87 -12.59
C SER A 58 4.16 -6.99 -13.04
N LEU A 59 4.98 -7.54 -12.14
CA LEU A 59 5.90 -8.64 -12.44
C LEU A 59 5.15 -9.93 -12.78
N ASN A 60 4.09 -10.26 -12.05
CA ASN A 60 3.25 -11.43 -12.30
C ASN A 60 2.58 -11.36 -13.68
N PHE A 61 1.98 -10.21 -14.01
CA PHE A 61 1.36 -9.99 -15.32
C PHE A 61 2.39 -10.07 -16.45
N ASN A 62 3.55 -9.41 -16.29
CA ASN A 62 4.60 -9.44 -17.31
C ASN A 62 5.23 -10.83 -17.49
N ARG A 63 5.26 -11.66 -16.44
CA ARG A 63 5.74 -13.05 -16.51
C ARG A 63 4.86 -13.89 -17.44
N ASN A 64 3.55 -13.71 -17.38
CA ASN A 64 2.60 -14.39 -18.27
C ASN A 64 1.37 -13.52 -18.53
N ILE A 65 1.34 -12.82 -19.65
CA ILE A 65 0.24 -11.92 -20.03
C ILE A 65 -1.08 -12.64 -20.36
N HIS A 66 -1.07 -13.97 -20.43
CA HIS A 66 -2.26 -14.81 -20.63
C HIS A 66 -2.78 -15.42 -19.33
N ASP A 67 -2.13 -15.14 -18.20
CA ASP A 67 -2.59 -15.54 -16.87
C ASP A 67 -3.75 -14.63 -16.45
N GLU A 68 -4.96 -15.20 -16.35
CA GLU A 68 -6.17 -14.45 -15.99
C GLU A 68 -6.16 -13.99 -14.53
N ASP A 69 -5.50 -14.74 -13.64
CA ASP A 69 -5.38 -14.36 -12.24
C ASP A 69 -4.45 -13.15 -12.13
N ALA A 70 -3.29 -13.18 -12.81
CA ALA A 70 -2.34 -12.06 -12.81
C ALA A 70 -2.89 -10.78 -13.50
N LYS A 71 -3.85 -10.91 -14.44
CA LYS A 71 -4.58 -9.76 -15.00
C LYS A 71 -5.56 -9.13 -14.02
N ALA A 72 -6.09 -9.95 -13.13
CA ALA A 72 -7.08 -9.53 -12.16
C ALA A 72 -6.44 -8.97 -10.88
N GLU A 73 -5.13 -9.17 -10.65
CA GLU A 73 -4.34 -8.52 -9.59
C GLU A 73 -4.29 -6.99 -9.76
#